data_AF-A0A7Z9Y9M3-F1
#
_entry.id   AF-A0A7Z9Y9M3-F1
#
_cell.length_a   1.000
_cell.length_b   1.000
_cell.length_c   1.000
_cell.angle_alpha   90.00
_cell.angle_beta   90.00
_cell.angle_gamma   90.00
#
_symmetry.space_group_name_H-M   'P 1'
#
loop_
_entity.id
_entity.type
_entity.pdbx_description
1 polymer ?
#
loop_
_entity_poly.entity_id
_entity_poly.type
_entity_poly.pdbx_seq_one_letter_code
_entity_poly.pdbx_strand_id
1 'polypeptide(L)'
;MREFIYSVRAFVEEVLERCGDRYGRYKTPLLADAIDLRSGEPRRWEGHLLSNLACQQNFLRILDGLSGITGEDRYRDRAREWIAYALKELQDPVSGMLYWGGHTTYDLLGDSPLIGNHELKCVYPYYPFLYHVDPDATRWFIEGFWNRHVKDWSTLLFNRHGEYAPWDRSAPWDHEYK
;
A
#
# COMPACT_ATOMS: atom_id res chain seq x y z
N MET A 1 -25.75 6.57 15.92
CA MET A 1 -25.10 5.37 15.33
C MET A 1 -25.46 5.17 13.86
N ARG A 2 -26.75 5.15 13.47
CA ARG A 2 -27.15 4.99 12.05
C ARG A 2 -26.69 6.14 11.14
N GLU A 3 -26.75 7.38 11.62
CA GLU A 3 -26.29 8.57 10.86
C GLU A 3 -24.77 8.54 10.60
N PHE A 4 -23.96 8.15 11.60
CA PHE A 4 -22.51 8.01 11.42
C PHE A 4 -22.15 6.94 10.39
N ILE A 5 -22.81 5.77 10.43
CA ILE A 5 -22.61 4.72 9.43
C ILE A 5 -22.99 5.24 8.04
N TYR A 6 -24.11 5.96 7.92
CA TYR A 6 -24.52 6.56 6.64
C TYR A 6 -23.48 7.52 6.09
N SER A 7 -22.93 8.42 6.91
CA SER A 7 -21.89 9.36 6.48
C SER A 7 -20.60 8.65 6.05
N VAL A 8 -20.17 7.62 6.79
CA VAL A 8 -18.99 6.82 6.42
C VAL A 8 -19.23 6.06 5.13
N ARG A 9 -20.42 5.50 4.92
CA ARG A 9 -20.79 4.84 3.65
C ARG A 9 -20.71 5.83 2.50
N ALA A 10 -21.37 6.98 2.60
CA ALA A 10 -21.34 8.00 1.56
C ALA A 10 -19.91 8.44 1.24
N PHE A 11 -19.07 8.63 2.26
CA PHE A 11 -17.65 8.92 2.07
C PHE A 11 -16.91 7.80 1.32
N VAL A 12 -17.11 6.54 1.69
CA VAL A 12 -16.48 5.39 1.01
C VAL A 12 -16.90 5.32 -0.45
N GLU A 13 -18.20 5.44 -0.75
CA GLU A 13 -18.68 5.40 -2.14
C GLU A 13 -18.05 6.54 -2.96
N GLU A 14 -17.98 7.75 -2.40
CA GLU A 14 -17.39 8.91 -3.07
C GLU A 14 -15.89 8.73 -3.34
N VAL A 15 -15.13 8.18 -2.39
CA VAL A 15 -13.71 7.87 -2.58
C VAL A 15 -13.53 6.83 -3.67
N LEU A 16 -14.30 5.73 -3.63
CA LEU A 16 -14.19 4.66 -4.63
C LEU A 16 -14.56 5.16 -6.04
N GLU A 17 -15.56 6.03 -6.17
CA GLU A 17 -15.96 6.63 -7.43
C GLU A 17 -14.92 7.63 -7.95
N ARG A 18 -14.53 8.61 -7.14
CA ARG A 18 -13.69 9.73 -7.61
C ARG A 18 -12.22 9.36 -7.69
N CYS A 19 -11.71 8.58 -6.74
CA CYS A 19 -10.30 8.21 -6.67
C CYS A 19 -10.02 6.91 -7.44
N GLY A 20 -11.04 6.14 -7.84
CA GLY A 20 -10.88 4.93 -8.64
C GLY A 20 -10.07 5.18 -9.91
N ASP A 21 -9.03 4.38 -10.11
CA ASP A 21 -8.16 4.49 -11.27
C ASP A 21 -8.93 4.25 -12.58
N ARG A 22 -8.78 5.21 -13.50
CA ARG A 22 -9.36 5.25 -14.84
C ARG A 22 -8.47 6.04 -15.80
N TYR A 23 -7.22 6.28 -15.42
CA TYR A 23 -6.39 7.34 -16.01
C TYR A 23 -5.28 6.80 -16.89
N GLY A 24 -4.71 5.65 -16.52
CA GLY A 24 -3.68 4.97 -17.28
C GLY A 24 -4.23 4.22 -18.49
N ARG A 25 -3.40 3.32 -19.02
CA ARG A 25 -3.78 2.42 -20.13
C ARG A 25 -4.83 1.41 -19.69
N TYR A 26 -4.82 1.03 -18.43
CA TYR A 26 -5.72 0.02 -17.88
C TYR A 26 -6.53 0.60 -16.73
N LYS A 27 -7.77 0.15 -16.61
CA LYS A 27 -8.55 0.37 -15.40
C LYS A 27 -8.09 -0.62 -14.33
N THR A 28 -7.55 -0.14 -13.23
CA THR A 28 -7.08 -0.98 -12.14
C THR A 28 -7.94 -0.81 -10.87
N PRO A 29 -7.83 -1.73 -9.90
CA PRO A 29 -8.43 -1.56 -8.59
C PRO A 29 -7.75 -0.52 -7.69
N LEU A 30 -6.69 0.16 -8.15
CA LEU A 30 -5.96 1.17 -7.38
C LEU A 30 -6.77 2.46 -7.21
N LEU A 31 -6.32 3.30 -6.29
CA LEU A 31 -6.93 4.58 -5.95
C LEU A 31 -5.90 5.70 -6.05
N ALA A 32 -6.28 6.85 -6.61
CA ALA A 32 -5.51 8.08 -6.51
C ALA A 32 -5.46 8.54 -5.05
N ASP A 33 -4.32 9.08 -4.61
CA ASP A 33 -4.10 9.51 -3.22
C ASP A 33 -4.99 10.69 -2.79
N ALA A 34 -5.27 11.59 -3.73
CA ALA A 34 -5.98 12.81 -3.44
C ALA A 34 -6.75 13.32 -4.66
N ILE A 35 -7.88 13.98 -4.36
CA ILE A 35 -8.67 14.73 -5.32
C ILE A 35 -8.80 16.18 -4.85
N ASP A 36 -9.01 17.09 -5.78
CA ASP A 36 -9.47 18.44 -5.49
C ASP A 36 -10.98 18.40 -5.27
N LEU A 37 -11.44 18.83 -4.09
CA LEU A 37 -12.87 18.72 -3.73
C LEU A 37 -13.78 19.64 -4.54
N ARG A 38 -13.24 20.71 -5.16
CA ARG A 38 -14.05 21.66 -5.93
C ARG A 38 -14.32 21.12 -7.34
N SER A 39 -13.30 20.57 -7.97
CA SER A 39 -13.38 20.04 -9.34
C SER A 39 -13.74 18.55 -9.39
N GLY A 40 -13.43 17.80 -8.33
CA GLY A 40 -13.53 16.33 -8.32
C GLY A 40 -12.36 15.64 -9.01
N GLU A 41 -11.42 16.40 -9.58
CA GLU A 41 -10.29 15.86 -10.34
C GLU A 41 -9.15 15.41 -9.41
N PRO A 42 -8.40 14.37 -9.79
CA PRO A 42 -7.30 13.87 -8.97
C PRO A 42 -6.10 14.84 -8.99
N ARG A 43 -5.41 14.96 -7.86
CA ARG A 43 -4.26 15.85 -7.69
C ARG A 43 -3.03 15.23 -8.33
N ARG A 44 -2.28 16.06 -9.06
CA ARG A 44 -1.02 15.66 -9.69
C ARG A 44 0.17 16.22 -8.94
N TRP A 45 1.27 15.48 -8.94
CA TRP A 45 2.57 15.90 -8.44
C TRP A 45 3.58 15.78 -9.57
N GLU A 46 4.20 16.89 -9.96
CA GLU A 46 5.17 16.95 -11.07
C GLU A 46 4.69 16.29 -12.38
N GLY A 47 3.37 16.34 -12.63
CA GLY A 47 2.74 15.75 -13.82
C GLY A 47 2.23 14.32 -13.63
N HIS A 48 2.65 13.63 -12.57
CA HIS A 48 2.25 12.27 -12.23
C HIS A 48 0.96 12.22 -11.41
N LEU A 49 0.25 11.10 -11.52
CA LEU A 49 -0.95 10.83 -10.73
C LEU A 49 -0.68 9.72 -9.72
N LEU A 50 -0.54 10.10 -8.45
CA LEU A 50 0.04 9.22 -7.45
C LEU A 50 -1.00 8.26 -6.83
N SER A 51 -0.60 7.01 -6.70
CA SER A 51 -1.23 5.99 -5.86
C SER A 51 -0.19 5.42 -4.91
N ASN A 52 -0.19 5.89 -3.66
CA ASN A 52 0.73 5.47 -2.63
C ASN A 52 -0.01 4.65 -1.58
N LEU A 53 0.04 3.33 -1.71
CA LEU A 53 -0.66 2.42 -0.80
C LEU A 53 -0.25 2.63 0.68
N ALA A 54 0.95 3.15 0.97
CA ALA A 54 1.37 3.47 2.35
C ALA A 54 0.52 4.60 2.96
N CYS A 55 0.07 5.56 2.15
CA CYS A 55 -0.80 6.66 2.57
C CYS A 55 -2.28 6.25 2.70
N GLN A 56 -2.66 5.09 2.16
CA GLN A 56 -4.06 4.67 2.02
C GLN A 56 -4.48 3.59 3.05
N GLN A 57 -3.58 3.21 3.96
CA GLN A 57 -3.79 2.13 4.93
C GLN A 57 -4.98 2.36 5.88
N ASN A 58 -5.31 3.62 6.19
CA ASN A 58 -6.49 3.92 7.00
C ASN A 58 -7.79 3.76 6.22
N PHE A 59 -7.80 4.06 4.92
CA PHE A 59 -8.97 3.80 4.08
C PHE A 59 -9.25 2.31 3.96
N LEU A 60 -8.20 1.49 3.88
CA LEU A 60 -8.32 0.03 3.95
C LEU A 60 -9.01 -0.44 5.23
N ARG A 61 -8.61 0.10 6.40
CA ARG A 61 -9.26 -0.19 7.68
C ARG A 61 -10.73 0.25 7.72
N ILE A 62 -11.06 1.37 7.07
CA ILE A 62 -12.45 1.84 6.95
C ILE A 62 -13.29 0.82 6.17
N LEU A 63 -12.81 0.32 5.02
CA LEU A 63 -13.55 -0.67 4.21
C LEU A 63 -13.83 -1.96 4.98
N ASP A 64 -12.80 -2.51 5.64
CA ASP A 64 -12.93 -3.73 6.42
C ASP A 64 -13.83 -3.53 7.65
N GLY A 65 -13.64 -2.43 8.39
CA GLY A 65 -14.44 -2.09 9.56
C GLY A 65 -15.90 -1.83 9.21
N LEU A 66 -16.17 -1.17 8.08
CA LEU A 66 -17.53 -0.91 7.60
C LEU A 66 -18.26 -2.22 7.27
N SER A 67 -17.59 -3.18 6.66
CA SER A 67 -18.15 -4.54 6.45
C SER A 67 -18.45 -5.22 7.77
N GLY A 68 -17.53 -5.15 8.74
CA GLY A 68 -17.71 -5.75 10.06
C GLY A 68 -18.90 -5.19 10.84
N ILE A 69 -19.17 -3.89 10.73
CA ILE A 69 -20.27 -3.22 11.45
C ILE A 69 -21.62 -3.38 10.73
N THR A 70 -21.62 -3.38 9.39
CA THR A 70 -22.86 -3.42 8.59
C THR A 70 -23.30 -4.84 8.22
N GLY A 71 -22.38 -5.80 8.19
CA GLY A 71 -22.59 -7.12 7.61
C GLY A 71 -22.58 -7.14 6.07
N GLU A 72 -22.27 -6.03 5.42
CA GLU A 72 -22.19 -5.94 3.95
C GLU A 72 -20.76 -6.22 3.47
N ASP A 73 -20.52 -7.41 2.93
CA ASP A 73 -19.17 -7.84 2.51
C ASP A 73 -18.58 -7.05 1.33
N ARG A 74 -19.39 -6.31 0.59
CA ARG A 74 -18.97 -5.57 -0.61
C ARG A 74 -17.75 -4.66 -0.39
N TYR A 75 -17.62 -4.06 0.80
CA TYR A 75 -16.51 -3.17 1.10
C TYR A 75 -15.21 -3.94 1.35
N ARG A 76 -15.30 -5.08 2.05
CA ARG A 76 -14.19 -6.01 2.26
C ARG A 76 -13.77 -6.66 0.95
N ASP A 77 -14.71 -7.03 0.09
CA ASP A 77 -14.39 -7.63 -1.21
C ASP A 77 -13.69 -6.62 -2.13
N ARG A 78 -14.14 -5.36 -2.15
CA ARG A 78 -13.44 -4.27 -2.86
C ARG A 78 -12.03 -4.06 -2.31
N ALA A 79 -11.85 -4.12 -0.99
CA ALA A 79 -10.54 -4.04 -0.35
C ALA A 79 -9.65 -5.24 -0.70
N ARG A 80 -10.19 -6.46 -0.75
CA ARG A 80 -9.44 -7.66 -1.17
C ARG A 80 -8.98 -7.54 -2.62
N GLU A 81 -9.85 -7.12 -3.52
CA GLU A 81 -9.50 -6.89 -4.94
C GLU A 81 -8.36 -5.87 -5.07
N TRP A 82 -8.48 -4.74 -4.36
CA TRP A 82 -7.46 -3.69 -4.35
C TRP A 82 -6.11 -4.19 -3.84
N ILE A 83 -6.09 -4.86 -2.69
CA ILE A 83 -4.85 -5.31 -2.06
C ILE A 83 -4.24 -6.48 -2.82
N ALA A 84 -5.03 -7.41 -3.36
CA ALA A 84 -4.52 -8.49 -4.19
C ALA A 84 -3.81 -7.95 -5.43
N TYR A 85 -4.40 -6.94 -6.10
CA TYR A 85 -3.76 -6.27 -7.22
C TYR A 85 -2.46 -5.57 -6.78
N ALA A 86 -2.48 -4.81 -5.68
CA ALA A 86 -1.31 -4.09 -5.22
C ALA A 86 -0.16 -5.02 -4.79
N LEU A 87 -0.43 -6.10 -4.06
CA LEU A 87 0.61 -7.06 -3.67
C LEU A 87 1.23 -7.77 -4.89
N LYS A 88 0.46 -7.95 -5.96
CA LYS A 88 0.94 -8.56 -7.20
C LYS A 88 1.73 -7.59 -8.08
N GLU A 89 1.22 -6.39 -8.30
CA GLU A 89 1.75 -5.46 -9.33
C GLU A 89 2.68 -4.39 -8.75
N LEU A 90 2.55 -4.06 -7.46
CA LEU A 90 3.36 -3.02 -6.80
C LEU A 90 4.47 -3.63 -5.93
N GLN A 91 4.70 -4.95 -5.96
CA GLN A 91 5.79 -5.58 -5.22
C GLN A 91 7.03 -5.72 -6.09
N ASP A 92 8.16 -5.21 -5.60
CA ASP A 92 9.44 -5.37 -6.25
C ASP A 92 9.89 -6.84 -6.21
N PRO A 93 10.15 -7.48 -7.37
CA PRO A 93 10.39 -8.91 -7.41
C PRO A 93 11.73 -9.32 -6.80
N VAL A 94 12.72 -8.42 -6.74
CA VAL A 94 14.07 -8.74 -6.27
C VAL A 94 14.23 -8.54 -4.77
N SER A 95 13.58 -7.52 -4.19
CA SER A 95 13.66 -7.21 -2.77
C SER A 95 12.43 -7.63 -1.97
N GLY A 96 11.26 -7.77 -2.61
CA GLY A 96 9.97 -7.99 -1.95
C GLY A 96 9.33 -6.75 -1.36
N MET A 97 10.02 -5.62 -1.38
CA MET A 97 9.45 -4.35 -0.89
C MET A 97 8.39 -3.82 -1.85
N LEU A 98 7.33 -3.19 -1.31
CA LEU A 98 6.32 -2.56 -2.13
C LEU A 98 6.81 -1.20 -2.65
N TYR A 99 6.41 -0.82 -3.86
CA TYR A 99 6.64 0.50 -4.46
C TYR A 99 5.76 1.56 -3.80
N TRP A 100 6.07 1.91 -2.56
CA TRP A 100 5.30 2.81 -1.71
C TRP A 100 6.18 3.54 -0.68
N GLY A 101 5.56 4.37 0.16
CA GLY A 101 6.24 5.01 1.30
C GLY A 101 6.67 6.44 1.03
N GLY A 102 7.75 6.89 1.69
CA GLY A 102 8.16 8.31 1.66
C GLY A 102 8.78 8.78 0.35
N HIS A 103 9.42 7.87 -0.39
CA HIS A 103 10.20 8.20 -1.59
C HIS A 103 9.90 7.30 -2.79
N THR A 104 8.89 6.43 -2.69
CA THR A 104 8.43 5.59 -3.79
C THR A 104 6.91 5.60 -3.84
N THR A 105 6.34 5.57 -5.04
CA THR A 105 4.89 5.54 -5.26
C THR A 105 4.60 4.91 -6.63
N TYR A 106 3.34 4.65 -6.93
CA TYR A 106 2.90 4.21 -8.25
C TYR A 106 2.26 5.37 -9.02
N ASP A 107 2.63 5.55 -10.28
CA ASP A 107 2.00 6.52 -11.18
C ASP A 107 0.87 5.86 -11.97
N LEU A 108 -0.37 6.25 -11.68
CA LEU A 108 -1.57 5.77 -12.36
C LEU A 108 -1.64 6.22 -13.83
N LEU A 109 -0.93 7.29 -14.22
CA LEU A 109 -0.87 7.70 -15.64
C LEU A 109 0.15 6.88 -16.42
N GLY A 110 1.32 6.69 -15.82
CA GLY A 110 2.45 5.97 -16.41
C GLY A 110 2.38 4.45 -16.28
N ASP A 111 1.40 3.91 -15.54
CA ASP A 111 1.27 2.49 -15.20
C ASP A 111 2.61 1.88 -14.72
N SER A 112 3.33 2.62 -13.88
CA SER A 112 4.67 2.23 -13.43
C SER A 112 5.06 2.88 -12.10
N PRO A 113 5.98 2.26 -11.35
CA PRO A 113 6.49 2.84 -10.12
C PRO A 113 7.42 4.03 -10.39
N LEU A 114 7.29 5.07 -9.57
CA LEU A 114 8.27 6.16 -9.45
C LEU A 114 9.21 5.81 -8.31
N ILE A 115 10.41 5.31 -8.65
CA ILE A 115 11.31 4.64 -7.69
C ILE A 115 12.30 5.63 -7.08
N GLY A 116 12.25 5.72 -5.75
CA GLY A 116 13.34 6.24 -4.91
C GLY A 116 13.77 5.17 -3.90
N ASN A 117 14.02 5.57 -2.66
CA ASN A 117 14.22 4.60 -1.57
C ASN A 117 12.89 4.08 -1.03
N HIS A 118 12.91 2.86 -0.49
CA HIS A 118 11.84 2.42 0.40
C HIS A 118 12.00 3.11 1.75
N GLU A 119 10.95 3.78 2.25
CA GLU A 119 10.91 4.37 3.59
C GLU A 119 9.49 4.30 4.14
N LEU A 120 9.35 3.80 5.38
CA LEU A 120 8.10 3.89 6.14
C LEU A 120 8.37 4.62 7.46
N LYS A 121 7.64 5.73 7.68
CA LYS A 121 7.68 6.49 8.93
C LYS A 121 6.29 6.57 9.54
N CYS A 122 6.08 5.88 10.65
CA CYS A 122 4.80 5.84 11.38
C CYS A 122 3.59 5.43 10.51
N VAL A 123 3.83 4.63 9.46
CA VAL A 123 2.76 4.19 8.53
C VAL A 123 1.85 3.15 9.17
N TYR A 124 2.43 2.21 9.93
CA TYR A 124 1.74 1.08 10.55
C TYR A 124 0.75 0.40 9.58
N PRO A 125 1.23 -0.27 8.51
CA PRO A 125 0.37 -0.97 7.56
C PRO A 125 -0.64 -1.90 8.23
N TYR A 126 -1.78 -2.15 7.59
CA TYR A 126 -2.78 -3.07 8.10
C TYR A 126 -2.39 -4.52 7.80
N TYR A 127 -1.26 -4.96 8.36
CA TYR A 127 -0.63 -6.25 8.11
C TYR A 127 -1.59 -7.46 8.22
N PRO A 128 -2.51 -7.54 9.20
CA PRO A 128 -3.47 -8.65 9.25
C PRO A 128 -4.31 -8.78 7.98
N PHE A 129 -4.71 -7.65 7.38
CA PHE A 129 -5.48 -7.67 6.14
C PHE A 129 -4.61 -8.03 4.94
N LEU A 130 -3.38 -7.48 4.86
CA LEU A 130 -2.44 -7.86 3.79
C LEU A 130 -2.16 -9.37 3.82
N TYR A 131 -1.88 -9.91 5.02
CA TYR A 131 -1.61 -11.32 5.24
C TYR A 131 -2.81 -12.22 4.95
N HIS A 132 -4.03 -11.75 5.25
CA HIS A 132 -5.27 -12.46 4.91
C HIS A 132 -5.47 -12.56 3.38
N VAL A 133 -5.08 -11.52 2.64
CA VAL A 133 -5.20 -11.50 1.17
C VAL A 133 -4.14 -12.37 0.51
N ASP A 134 -2.88 -12.16 0.85
CA ASP A 134 -1.76 -12.93 0.34
C ASP A 134 -0.67 -13.07 1.42
N PRO A 135 -0.61 -14.23 2.11
CA PRO A 135 0.34 -14.43 3.19
C PRO A 135 1.79 -14.53 2.69
N ASP A 136 2.01 -15.03 1.48
CA ASP A 136 3.35 -15.22 0.91
C ASP A 136 3.92 -13.88 0.44
N ALA A 137 3.14 -13.07 -0.29
CA ALA A 137 3.55 -11.72 -0.67
C ALA A 137 3.76 -10.82 0.56
N THR A 138 2.92 -10.95 1.59
CA THR A 138 3.09 -10.18 2.83
C THR A 138 4.33 -10.59 3.61
N ARG A 139 4.62 -11.89 3.70
CA ARG A 139 5.88 -12.38 4.28
C ARG A 139 7.07 -11.84 3.50
N TRP A 140 7.01 -11.92 2.17
CA TRP A 140 8.07 -11.45 1.29
C TRP A 140 8.36 -9.96 1.49
N PHE A 141 7.31 -9.16 1.66
CA PHE A 141 7.43 -7.76 2.03
C PHE A 141 8.12 -7.56 3.39
N ILE A 142 7.66 -8.24 4.43
CA ILE A 142 8.20 -8.05 5.79
C ILE A 142 9.68 -8.46 5.86
N GLU A 143 10.03 -9.62 5.29
CA GLU A 143 11.41 -10.10 5.26
C GLU A 143 12.31 -9.16 4.46
N GLY A 144 11.84 -8.70 3.29
CA GLY A 144 12.56 -7.74 2.46
C GLY A 144 12.76 -6.39 3.13
N PHE A 145 11.74 -5.91 3.83
CA PHE A 145 11.81 -4.65 4.58
C PHE A 145 12.93 -4.69 5.63
N TRP A 146 13.00 -5.75 6.44
CA TRP A 146 14.07 -5.90 7.41
C TRP A 146 15.45 -6.05 6.75
N ASN A 147 15.59 -6.94 5.78
CA ASN A 147 16.87 -7.25 5.15
C ASN A 147 17.44 -6.11 4.30
N ARG A 148 16.62 -5.14 3.89
CA ARG A 148 17.09 -3.94 3.18
C ARG A 148 17.31 -2.73 4.10
N HIS A 149 16.69 -2.70 5.28
CA HIS A 149 16.83 -1.60 6.23
C HIS A 149 17.87 -1.85 7.33
N VAL A 150 18.03 -3.09 7.82
CA VAL A 150 19.12 -3.43 8.74
C VAL A 150 20.42 -3.53 7.94
N LYS A 151 21.41 -2.71 8.28
CA LYS A 151 22.70 -2.62 7.61
C LYS A 151 23.78 -3.45 8.29
N ASP A 152 23.65 -3.66 9.59
CA ASP A 152 24.49 -4.56 10.37
C ASP A 152 23.62 -5.24 11.42
N TRP A 153 23.43 -6.55 11.25
CA TRP A 153 22.61 -7.36 12.14
C TRP A 153 23.28 -7.65 13.48
N SER A 154 24.60 -7.54 13.58
CA SER A 154 25.31 -7.75 14.84
C SER A 154 25.04 -6.65 15.86
N THR A 155 24.75 -5.43 15.37
CA THR A 155 24.45 -4.25 16.21
C THR A 155 23.02 -3.75 16.06
N LEU A 156 22.23 -4.32 15.13
CA LEU A 156 20.94 -3.81 14.66
C LEU A 156 21.02 -2.36 14.16
N LEU A 157 22.17 -1.94 13.61
CA LEU A 157 22.28 -0.68 12.91
C LEU A 157 21.32 -0.72 11.71
N PHE A 158 20.33 0.17 11.71
CA PHE A 158 19.37 0.26 10.64
C PHE A 158 19.38 1.65 9.99
N ASN A 159 18.91 1.70 8.74
CA ASN A 159 18.70 2.93 8.01
C ASN A 159 17.20 3.13 7.75
N ARG A 160 16.75 4.38 7.77
CA ARG A 160 15.38 4.74 7.36
C ARG A 160 15.09 4.41 5.88
N HIS A 161 16.14 4.33 5.05
CA HIS A 161 16.08 4.02 3.63
C HIS A 161 16.53 2.59 3.35
N GLY A 162 15.67 1.85 2.66
CA GLY A 162 15.96 0.58 2.00
C GLY A 162 16.17 0.79 0.50
N GLU A 163 17.08 0.02 -0.08
CA GLU A 163 17.26 -0.03 -1.54
C GLU A 163 16.55 -1.26 -2.09
N TYR A 164 15.87 -1.11 -3.23
CA TYR A 164 15.28 -2.21 -3.99
C TYR A 164 16.38 -3.02 -4.67
N ALA A 165 16.97 -3.93 -3.91
CA ALA A 165 18.06 -4.80 -4.34
C ALA A 165 17.90 -6.20 -3.72
N PRO A 166 18.48 -7.23 -4.35
CA PRO A 166 18.41 -8.59 -3.84
C PRO A 166 19.07 -8.72 -2.46
N TRP A 167 18.65 -9.75 -1.72
CA TRP A 167 19.18 -10.13 -0.42
C TRP A 167 19.09 -11.66 -0.26
N ASP A 168 19.82 -12.24 0.69
CA ASP A 168 19.87 -13.69 0.89
C ASP A 168 18.59 -14.22 1.54
N ARG A 169 17.77 -14.89 0.72
CA ARG A 169 16.48 -15.44 1.13
C ARG A 169 16.58 -16.78 1.84
N SER A 170 17.74 -17.43 1.84
CA SER A 170 17.90 -18.74 2.45
C SER A 170 17.86 -18.69 3.98
N ALA A 171 18.21 -17.54 4.55
CA ALA A 171 18.31 -17.35 5.97
C ALA A 171 17.89 -15.91 6.38
N PRO A 172 16.61 -15.53 6.17
CA PRO A 172 16.14 -14.14 6.34
C PRO A 172 16.35 -13.57 7.76
N TRP A 173 16.49 -14.46 8.75
CA TRP A 173 16.55 -14.12 10.18
C TRP A 173 17.75 -14.74 10.91
N ASP A 174 18.55 -15.58 10.24
CA ASP A 174 19.66 -16.31 10.88
C ASP A 174 20.92 -15.43 10.91
N HIS A 175 20.87 -14.38 11.73
CA HIS A 175 21.96 -13.45 11.91
C HIS A 175 22.45 -13.47 13.36
N GLU A 176 23.77 -13.39 13.55
CA GLU A 176 24.37 -13.34 14.88
C GLU A 176 24.25 -11.92 15.46
N TYR A 177 23.56 -11.77 16.59
CA TYR A 177 23.51 -10.52 17.37
C TYR A 177 24.61 -10.53 18.46
N LYS A 178 25.32 -9.41 18.64
CA LYS A 178 26.47 -9.29 19.54
C LYS A 178 26.35 -8.13 20.52
#